data_AF-A0A2R7P7S5-F1
#
_entry.id   AF-A0A2R7P7S5-F1
#
_cell.length_a   1.000
_cell.length_b   1.000
_cell.length_c   1.000
_cell.angle_alpha   90.00
_cell.angle_beta   90.00
_cell.angle_gamma   90.00
#
_symmetry.space_group_name_H-M   'P 1'
#
loop_
_entity.id
_entity.type
_entity.pdbx_description
1 polymer ?
#
loop_
_entity_poly.entity_id
_entity_poly.type
_entity_poly.pdbx_seq_one_letter_code
_entity_poly.pdbx_strand_id
1 'polypeptide(L)'
;MTALYQRHKLHYVNKAHSLAFGLTTAQLQELAKQAVRDAITKNVQAGVSTTVLLNGRVQSLDASDLRLQSLLNERDATGHES
;
A
#
# COMPACT_ATOMS: atom_id res chain seq x y z
N MET A 1 -28.57 20.29 -54.67
CA MET A 1 -28.40 20.85 -53.32
C MET A 1 -27.84 19.74 -52.43
N THR A 2 -26.55 19.76 -52.15
CA THR A 2 -25.83 18.64 -51.52
C THR A 2 -25.56 18.97 -50.06
N ALA A 3 -26.29 18.32 -49.13
CA ALA A 3 -26.13 18.52 -47.70
C ALA A 3 -24.82 17.87 -47.23
N LEU A 4 -23.88 18.67 -46.75
CA LEU A 4 -22.62 18.22 -46.15
C LEU A 4 -22.91 17.58 -44.79
N TYR A 5 -22.77 16.25 -44.72
CA TYR A 5 -22.85 15.50 -43.46
C TYR A 5 -21.63 15.81 -42.59
N GLN A 6 -21.84 16.59 -41.55
CA GLN A 6 -20.80 16.93 -40.57
C GLN A 6 -20.72 15.82 -39.52
N ARG A 7 -19.61 15.08 -39.52
CA ARG A 7 -19.40 13.90 -38.67
C ARG A 7 -18.89 14.34 -37.30
N HIS A 8 -19.76 14.30 -36.29
CA HIS A 8 -19.39 14.65 -34.91
C HIS A 8 -18.47 13.58 -34.30
N LYS A 9 -17.34 14.00 -33.71
CA LYS A 9 -16.45 13.13 -32.93
C LYS A 9 -16.79 13.27 -31.45
N LEU A 10 -17.08 12.14 -30.81
CA LEU A 10 -17.25 12.07 -29.36
C LEU A 10 -15.86 11.94 -28.72
N HIS A 11 -15.44 12.94 -27.95
CA HIS A 11 -14.18 12.89 -27.21
C HIS A 11 -14.46 12.34 -25.81
N TYR A 12 -14.00 11.10 -25.55
CA TYR A 12 -14.09 10.49 -24.23
C TYR A 12 -13.00 11.08 -23.33
N VAL A 13 -13.40 11.82 -22.30
CA VAL A 13 -12.47 12.29 -21.26
C VAL A 13 -12.52 11.31 -20.11
N ASN A 14 -11.45 10.54 -19.93
CA ASN A 14 -11.30 9.65 -18.78
C ASN A 14 -11.04 10.52 -17.53
N LYS A 15 -11.97 10.52 -16.57
CA LYS A 15 -11.75 11.20 -15.28
C LYS A 15 -10.59 10.51 -14.58
N ALA A 16 -9.48 11.23 -14.41
CA ALA A 16 -8.39 10.77 -13.56
C ALA A 16 -8.96 10.45 -12.17
N HIS A 17 -8.82 9.20 -11.73
CA HIS A 17 -9.17 8.79 -10.38
C HIS A 17 -8.47 9.74 -9.40
N SER A 18 -9.23 10.37 -8.50
CA SER A 18 -8.69 11.30 -7.53
C SER A 18 -7.62 10.59 -6.68
N LEU A 19 -6.38 10.92 -6.95
CA LEU A 19 -5.21 10.46 -6.23
C LEU A 19 -5.08 11.32 -4.98
N ALA A 20 -5.12 10.72 -3.78
CA ALA A 20 -4.69 11.43 -2.59
C ALA A 20 -3.19 11.75 -2.77
N PHE A 21 -2.83 13.04 -2.78
CA PHE A 21 -1.46 13.52 -3.02
C PHE A 21 -0.81 13.10 -4.34
N GLY A 22 -1.59 12.80 -5.39
CA GLY A 22 -1.02 12.33 -6.66
C GLY A 22 -0.52 10.89 -6.63
N LEU A 23 -0.80 10.12 -5.57
CA LEU A 23 -0.53 8.69 -5.47
C LEU A 23 -1.74 7.86 -5.87
N THR A 24 -1.49 6.81 -6.65
CA THR A 24 -2.48 5.76 -6.92
C THR A 24 -2.81 5.00 -5.64
N THR A 25 -3.99 4.40 -5.57
CA THR A 25 -4.38 3.54 -4.43
C THR A 25 -3.34 2.44 -4.16
N ALA A 26 -2.75 1.87 -5.22
CA ALA A 26 -1.67 0.89 -5.09
C ALA A 26 -0.42 1.49 -4.44
N GLN A 27 0.02 2.69 -4.86
CA GLN A 27 1.16 3.37 -4.25
C GLN A 27 0.89 3.77 -2.80
N LEU A 28 -0.34 4.20 -2.48
CA LEU A 28 -0.73 4.50 -1.11
C LEU A 28 -0.73 3.25 -0.24
N GLN A 29 -1.17 2.11 -0.77
CA GLN A 29 -1.14 0.83 -0.07
C GLN A 29 0.29 0.38 0.21
N GLU A 30 1.19 0.48 -0.76
CA GLU A 30 2.61 0.16 -0.55
C GLU A 30 3.26 1.10 0.48
N LEU A 31 2.96 2.40 0.43
CA LEU A 31 3.43 3.35 1.43
C LEU A 31 2.91 3.01 2.84
N ALA A 32 1.64 2.65 2.96
CA ALA A 32 1.05 2.24 4.23
C ALA A 32 1.71 0.96 4.77
N LYS A 33 1.96 -0.04 3.93
CA LYS A 33 2.70 -1.26 4.31
C LYS A 33 4.09 -0.91 4.84
N GLN A 34 4.81 -0.04 4.13
CA GLN A 34 6.14 0.39 4.53
C GLN A 34 6.13 1.11 5.88
N ALA A 35 5.22 2.07 6.06
CA ALA A 35 5.10 2.82 7.31
C ALA A 35 4.76 1.93 8.51
N VAL A 36 3.86 0.95 8.32
CA VAL A 36 3.51 -0.03 9.35
C VAL A 36 4.72 -0.90 9.72
N ARG A 37 5.47 -1.38 8.73
CA ARG A 37 6.71 -2.16 8.98
C ARG A 37 7.74 -1.34 9.75
N ASP A 38 7.98 -0.10 9.37
CA ASP A 38 8.92 0.77 10.06
C ASP A 38 8.49 1.05 11.51
N ALA A 39 7.20 1.23 11.76
CA ALA A 39 6.66 1.37 13.11
C ALA A 39 6.88 0.10 13.95
N ILE A 40 6.58 -1.08 13.39
CA ILE A 40 6.82 -2.37 14.07
C ILE A 40 8.32 -2.53 14.38
N THR A 41 9.19 -2.23 13.42
CA THR A 41 10.65 -2.33 13.58
C THR A 41 11.14 -1.46 14.73
N LYS A 42 10.70 -0.19 14.77
CA LYS A 42 11.07 0.74 15.84
C LYS A 42 10.56 0.29 17.20
N ASN A 43 9.33 -0.23 17.26
CA ASN A 43 8.78 -0.75 18.51
C ASN A 43 9.55 -1.97 19.00
N VAL A 44 9.91 -2.91 18.12
CA VAL A 44 10.72 -4.08 18.46
C VAL A 44 12.11 -3.66 18.95
N GLN A 45 12.79 -2.74 18.26
CA GLN A 45 14.08 -2.21 18.68
C GLN A 45 14.02 -1.49 20.04
N ALA A 46 12.91 -0.82 20.32
CA ALA A 46 12.67 -0.16 21.60
C ALA A 46 12.20 -1.12 22.71
N GLY A 47 11.99 -2.40 22.42
CA GLY A 47 11.45 -3.37 23.38
C GLY A 47 9.98 -3.11 23.75
N VAL A 48 9.25 -2.38 22.91
CA VAL A 48 7.86 -2.00 23.14
C VAL A 48 6.91 -3.00 22.49
N SER A 49 5.93 -3.48 23.25
CA SER A 49 4.89 -4.37 22.74
C SER A 49 4.07 -3.66 21.66
N THR A 50 3.83 -4.33 20.54
CA THR A 50 3.07 -3.77 19.42
C THR A 50 1.67 -4.37 19.38
N THR A 51 0.66 -3.52 19.30
CA THR A 51 -0.74 -3.96 19.15
C THR A 51 -1.10 -4.05 17.67
N VAL A 52 -1.53 -5.23 17.24
CA VAL A 52 -1.87 -5.52 15.84
C VAL A 52 -3.24 -6.19 15.74
N LEU A 53 -3.91 -6.03 14.60
CA LEU A 53 -5.10 -6.78 14.26
C LEU A 53 -4.69 -8.05 13.50
N LEU A 54 -4.85 -9.21 14.12
CA LEU A 54 -4.43 -10.49 13.55
C LEU A 54 -5.60 -11.49 13.65
N ASN A 55 -5.96 -12.10 12.52
CA ASN A 55 -7.14 -12.97 12.38
C ASN A 55 -8.45 -12.32 12.88
N GLY A 56 -8.63 -11.03 12.61
CA GLY A 56 -9.82 -10.27 13.04
C GLY A 56 -9.88 -9.97 14.54
N ARG A 57 -8.80 -10.24 15.30
CA ARG A 57 -8.70 -9.93 16.73
C ARG A 57 -7.53 -8.99 17.01
N VAL A 58 -7.78 -8.00 17.85
CA VAL A 58 -6.72 -7.11 18.34
C VAL A 58 -5.89 -7.90 19.35
N GLN A 59 -4.60 -8.02 19.08
CA GLN A 59 -3.64 -8.74 19.92
C GLN A 59 -2.42 -7.86 20.15
N SER A 60 -1.95 -7.80 21.39
CA SER A 60 -0.67 -7.19 21.73
C SER A 60 0.41 -8.25 21.66
N LEU A 61 1.40 -8.01 20.81
CA LEU A 61 2.56 -8.88 20.61
C LEU A 61 3.75 -8.26 21.34
N ASP A 62 4.47 -9.09 22.08
CA ASP A 62 5.74 -8.67 22.69
C ASP A 62 6.80 -8.40 21.60
N ALA A 63 7.78 -7.56 21.90
CA ALA A 63 8.89 -7.26 20.99
C ALA A 63 9.66 -8.52 20.55
N SER A 64 9.69 -9.57 21.38
CA SER A 64 10.38 -10.84 21.10
C SER A 64 9.52 -11.85 20.32
N ASP A 65 8.27 -11.51 19.99
CA ASP A 65 7.35 -12.45 19.33
C ASP A 65 7.84 -12.78 17.91
N LEU A 66 7.99 -14.08 17.62
CA LEU A 66 8.45 -14.59 16.33
C LEU A 66 7.57 -14.13 15.15
N ARG A 67 6.28 -13.84 15.41
CA ARG A 67 5.36 -13.32 14.39
C ARG A 67 5.75 -11.92 13.92
N LEU A 68 6.33 -11.10 14.80
CA LEU A 68 6.87 -9.79 14.41
C LEU A 68 8.12 -9.96 13.55
N GLN A 69 8.98 -10.94 13.85
CA GLN A 69 10.18 -11.21 13.05
C GLN A 69 9.88 -11.63 11.61
N SER A 70 8.82 -12.41 11.38
CA SER A 70 8.38 -12.74 10.02
C SER A 70 7.97 -11.52 9.19
N LEU A 71 7.46 -10.47 9.82
CA LEU A 71 7.08 -9.21 9.14
C LEU A 71 8.29 -8.32 8.83
N LEU A 72 9.40 -8.53 9.55
CA LEU A 72 10.67 -7.81 9.37
C LEU A 72 11.56 -8.44 8.29
N ASN A 73 11.53 -9.77 8.17
CA ASN A 73 12.37 -10.54 7.23
C ASN A 73 11.84 -10.57 5.79
N GLU A 74 10.67 -10.00 5.50
CA GLU A 74 10.10 -9.94 4.15
C GLU A 74 10.88 -9.02 3.18
N ARG A 75 12.04 -8.47 3.60
CA ARG A 75 12.94 -7.68 2.73
C ARG A 75 13.62 -8.54 1.64
N ASP A 76 13.86 -9.82 1.89
CA ASP A 76 14.71 -10.64 1.01
C ASP A 76 13.97 -11.33 -0.16
N ALA A 77 12.62 -11.31 -0.17
CA ALA A 77 11.85 -12.01 -1.21
C ALA A 77 11.56 -11.18 -2.48
N THR A 78 11.92 -9.90 -2.51
CA THR A 78 11.67 -8.99 -3.66
C THR A 78 12.94 -8.44 -4.32
N GLY A 79 14.09 -9.12 -4.12
CA GLY A 79 15.38 -8.73 -4.67
C GLY A 79 16.06 -9.83 -5.49
N HIS A 80 15.42 -10.33 -6.54
CA HIS A 80 16.13 -11.15 -7.54
C HIS A 80 15.47 -11.09 -8.93
N GLU A 81 15.58 -9.95 -9.59
CA GLU A 81 15.49 -9.86 -11.05
C GLU A 81 16.54 -8.86 -11.54
N SER A 82 17.74 -9.36 -11.85
CA SER A 82 18.69 -8.82 -12.84
C SER A 82 19.82 -9.83 -13.08
#